data_AF-A0A2N2NSW0-F1
#
_entry.id   AF-A0A2N2NSW0-F1
#
_cell.length_a   1.000
_cell.length_b   1.000
_cell.length_c   1.000
_cell.angle_alpha   90.00
_cell.angle_beta   90.00
_cell.angle_gamma   90.00
#
_symmetry.space_group_name_H-M   'P 1'
#
loop_
_entity.id
_entity.type
_entity.pdbx_description
1 polymer ?
#
loop_
_entity_poly.entity_id
_entity_poly.type
_entity_poly.pdbx_seq_one_letter_code
_entity_poly.pdbx_strand_id
1 'polypeptide(L)'
;MLDIIQNPFFWAGISLLGLLGANTAVITRFGKRFRLFGLLSGLLFSIGRIIMVLPFVSQPRLDQSIFFSIGGILLGIASLVFVIPGMISQPLIAPIQNLGFRTKGLNSIVRHPFYLGEILFSVALALYFRSIIGLAFTPIWWVALQLHIILEEEGLEKEFGPFYLEYKKRVRGSIIPLPPISFNSVIPTYPFKNLVFRGGGMKGTAYTGALEVLEEKGLLGQIKRVAGSSAGAITATLVSFNLCFSETLKLIESLDFQKVPQLRSDNRENEPEWIPKFIGKEIMKITGDFDAVQRLMTKYGWYSSEYFNKWIRQVISQQCEGNSEATFSDFRRLGFKDLYVVSANISKLEISIFSAETSPDFPVADAVRMSMSIPLYFEVMRFNGKVFGEGDYYVDGGILMNYPLHIFDHPKFEKDNLWFENGINWETLGFYLYTNTELVSETKKIESFKDFVSHLYESYNISLQIAEIENNPIDQRRSVKINTLGVSSTDFHLSKKDQKFLDLVDEGRKATRNYLENYHRFIIKK
;
A
#
# COMPACT_ATOMS: atom_id res chain seq x y z
N MET A 1 1.07 62.09 18.56
CA MET A 1 0.34 60.81 18.42
C MET A 1 -0.37 60.70 17.07
N LEU A 2 -1.07 61.76 16.62
CA LEU A 2 -1.70 61.81 15.29
C LEU A 2 -0.70 61.60 14.13
N ASP A 3 0.45 62.27 14.17
CA ASP A 3 1.48 62.18 13.11
C ASP A 3 2.04 60.77 12.94
N ILE A 4 2.09 59.98 14.02
CA ILE A 4 2.58 58.60 14.00
C ILE A 4 1.55 57.70 13.30
N ILE A 5 0.26 57.86 13.63
CA ILE A 5 -0.83 57.08 13.07
C ILE A 5 -1.10 57.44 11.59
N GLN A 6 -0.81 58.67 11.18
CA GLN A 6 -0.91 59.08 9.77
C GLN A 6 0.31 58.66 8.92
N ASN A 7 1.38 58.16 9.54
CA ASN A 7 2.57 57.71 8.82
C ASN A 7 2.37 56.28 8.27
N PRO A 8 2.45 56.06 6.94
CA PRO A 8 2.27 54.73 6.36
C PRO A 8 3.37 53.73 6.77
N PHE A 9 4.60 54.20 7.01
CA PHE A 9 5.72 53.35 7.42
C PHE A 9 5.57 52.83 8.86
N PHE A 10 4.85 53.56 9.72
CA PHE A 10 4.51 53.06 11.06
C PHE A 10 3.65 51.79 10.94
N TRP A 11 2.60 51.82 10.13
CA TRP A 11 1.71 50.68 9.91
C TRP A 11 2.36 49.53 9.14
N ALA A 12 3.25 49.84 8.20
CA ALA A 12 4.13 48.83 7.60
C ALA A 12 5.02 48.15 8.66
N GLY A 13 5.59 48.91 9.59
CA GLY A 13 6.36 48.36 10.72
C GLY A 13 5.53 47.43 11.60
N ILE A 14 4.31 47.84 11.98
CA ILE A 14 3.37 46.98 12.74
C ILE A 14 3.07 45.68 12.00
N SER A 15 2.85 45.75 10.68
CA SER A 15 2.59 44.57 9.88
C SER A 15 3.80 43.63 9.83
N LEU A 16 5.01 44.14 9.59
CA LEU A 16 6.26 43.35 9.62
C LEU A 16 6.46 42.67 10.98
N LEU A 17 6.21 43.38 12.08
CA LEU A 17 6.29 42.83 13.44
C LEU A 17 5.26 41.70 13.65
N GLY A 18 4.04 41.88 13.16
CA GLY A 18 3.02 40.84 13.18
C GLY A 18 3.47 39.57 12.43
N LEU A 19 4.08 39.73 11.25
CA LEU A 19 4.59 38.60 10.48
C LEU A 19 5.78 37.90 11.17
N LEU A 20 6.71 38.66 11.77
CA LEU A 20 7.79 38.10 12.59
C LEU A 20 7.25 37.32 13.80
N GLY A 21 6.21 37.85 14.44
CA GLY A 21 5.48 37.16 15.50
C GLY A 21 4.84 35.85 15.01
N ALA A 22 4.21 35.87 13.83
CA ALA A 22 3.61 34.68 13.21
C ALA A 22 4.68 33.62 12.85
N ASN A 23 5.82 34.04 12.28
CA ASN A 23 6.99 33.17 12.05
C ASN A 23 7.43 32.50 13.36
N THR A 24 7.60 33.30 14.41
CA THR A 24 8.01 32.81 15.73
C THR A 24 6.99 31.84 16.30
N ALA A 25 5.69 32.07 16.06
CA ALA A 25 4.60 31.20 16.48
C ALA A 25 4.67 29.80 15.85
N VAL A 26 5.10 29.71 14.58
CA VAL A 26 5.22 28.45 13.83
C VAL A 26 6.51 27.69 14.18
N ILE A 27 7.63 28.41 14.32
CA ILE A 27 8.97 27.79 14.48
C ILE A 27 9.20 27.32 15.92
N THR A 28 8.78 28.10 16.92
CA THR A 28 9.20 27.88 18.30
C THR A 28 8.24 26.96 19.07
N ARG A 29 8.80 26.19 20.02
CA ARG A 29 7.98 25.38 20.96
C ARG A 29 7.00 26.26 21.76
N PHE A 30 7.42 27.48 22.10
CA PHE A 30 6.59 28.47 22.78
C PHE A 30 5.39 28.86 21.90
N GLY A 31 5.65 29.21 20.63
CA GLY A 31 4.63 29.53 19.64
C GLY A 31 3.58 28.44 19.45
N LYS A 32 4.04 27.19 19.29
CA LYS A 32 3.15 26.02 19.17
C LYS A 32 2.28 25.78 20.42
N ARG A 33 2.78 26.16 21.60
CA ARG A 33 2.06 26.03 22.89
C ARG A 33 1.06 27.17 23.11
N PHE A 34 1.39 28.40 22.72
CA PHE A 34 0.57 29.59 22.98
C PHE A 34 -0.14 30.08 21.72
N ARG A 35 -1.23 29.40 21.33
CA ARG A 35 -2.00 29.71 20.11
C ARG A 35 -2.47 31.17 20.02
N LEU A 36 -2.83 31.78 21.14
CA LEU A 36 -3.25 33.18 21.19
C LEU A 36 -2.17 34.15 20.66
N PHE A 37 -0.89 33.84 20.90
CA PHE A 37 0.23 34.64 20.40
C PHE A 37 0.29 34.64 18.86
N GLY A 38 0.10 33.47 18.24
CA GLY A 38 0.02 33.36 16.78
C GLY A 38 -1.19 34.11 16.20
N LEU A 39 -2.37 34.02 16.84
CA LEU A 39 -3.58 34.73 16.40
C LEU A 39 -3.37 36.24 16.41
N LEU A 40 -2.85 36.75 17.53
CA LEU A 40 -2.57 38.18 17.69
C LEU A 40 -1.52 38.67 16.70
N SER A 41 -0.49 37.86 16.43
CA SER A 41 0.56 38.19 15.46
C SER A 41 0.01 38.26 14.03
N GLY A 42 -0.81 37.28 13.62
CA GLY A 42 -1.51 37.31 12.33
C GLY A 42 -2.48 38.49 12.21
N LEU A 43 -3.19 38.83 13.29
CA LEU A 43 -4.07 39.99 13.33
C LEU A 43 -3.29 41.30 13.15
N LEU A 44 -2.16 41.46 13.84
CA LEU A 44 -1.27 42.62 13.69
C LEU A 44 -0.74 42.75 12.25
N PHE A 45 -0.38 41.63 11.63
CA PHE A 45 0.04 41.59 10.23
C PHE A 45 -1.05 42.13 9.28
N SER A 46 -2.30 41.72 9.48
CA SER A 46 -3.43 42.16 8.65
C SER A 46 -3.89 43.59 8.95
N ILE A 47 -4.01 43.97 10.23
CA ILE A 47 -4.41 45.33 10.64
C ILE A 47 -3.43 46.37 10.10
N GLY A 48 -2.11 46.11 10.23
CA GLY A 48 -1.10 47.03 9.72
C GLY A 48 -1.23 47.28 8.22
N ARG A 49 -1.46 46.23 7.41
CA ARG A 49 -1.67 46.38 5.96
C ARG A 49 -2.95 47.13 5.62
N ILE A 50 -4.05 46.82 6.30
CA ILE A 50 -5.35 47.44 6.04
C ILE A 50 -5.30 48.93 6.38
N ILE A 51 -4.79 49.29 7.56
CA ILE A 51 -4.77 50.70 7.98
C ILE A 51 -3.83 51.52 7.09
N MET A 52 -2.68 50.96 6.72
CA MET A 52 -1.69 51.64 5.88
C MET A 52 -2.28 52.21 4.59
N VAL A 53 -3.29 51.57 3.99
CA VAL A 53 -3.88 52.04 2.72
C VAL A 53 -5.06 53.00 2.89
N LEU A 54 -5.59 53.19 4.10
CA LEU A 54 -6.81 53.99 4.32
C LEU A 54 -6.61 55.48 3.99
N PRO A 55 -7.67 56.22 3.63
CA PRO A 55 -7.57 57.60 3.15
C PRO A 55 -6.92 58.60 4.12
N PHE A 56 -7.03 58.36 5.43
CA PHE A 56 -6.48 59.25 6.46
C PHE A 56 -4.96 59.11 6.66
N VAL A 57 -4.34 58.08 6.09
CA VAL A 57 -2.87 57.89 6.11
C VAL A 57 -2.25 58.70 4.99
N SER A 58 -1.33 59.60 5.35
CA SER A 58 -0.69 60.58 4.47
C SER A 58 0.30 59.91 3.52
N GLN A 59 -0.06 59.79 2.25
CA GLN A 59 0.76 59.13 1.23
C GLN A 59 0.38 59.56 -0.20
N PRO A 60 1.28 59.40 -1.18
CA PRO A 60 0.96 59.58 -2.60
C PRO A 60 -0.18 58.65 -3.05
N ARG A 61 -1.08 59.19 -3.87
CA ARG A 61 -2.26 58.46 -4.39
C ARG A 61 -2.24 58.39 -5.91
N LEU A 62 -2.75 57.28 -6.44
CA LEU A 62 -3.06 57.17 -7.87
C LEU A 62 -4.16 58.17 -8.25
N ASP A 63 -4.22 58.49 -9.54
CA ASP A 63 -5.21 59.37 -10.13
C ASP A 63 -6.65 58.93 -9.83
N GLN A 64 -7.58 59.88 -9.88
CA GLN A 64 -8.99 59.66 -9.56
C GLN A 64 -9.75 58.94 -10.69
N SER A 65 -9.17 57.87 -11.21
CA SER A 65 -9.79 57.03 -12.22
C SER A 65 -10.69 55.97 -11.57
N ILE A 66 -11.92 55.87 -12.07
CA ILE A 66 -12.90 54.86 -11.61
C ILE A 66 -12.41 53.43 -11.87
N PHE A 67 -11.49 53.24 -12.83
CA PHE A 67 -10.92 51.94 -13.15
C PHE A 67 -10.19 51.31 -11.96
N PHE A 68 -9.52 52.09 -11.11
CA PHE A 68 -8.84 51.54 -9.93
C PHE A 68 -9.82 51.07 -8.86
N SER A 69 -10.92 51.79 -8.65
CA SER A 69 -11.98 51.38 -7.72
C SER A 69 -12.68 50.12 -8.20
N ILE A 70 -13.05 50.06 -9.49
CA ILE A 70 -13.65 48.86 -10.10
C ILE A 70 -12.68 47.68 -10.03
N GLY A 71 -11.43 47.88 -10.45
CA GLY A 71 -10.38 46.85 -10.41
C GLY A 71 -10.10 46.34 -8.99
N GLY A 72 -10.06 47.25 -8.01
CA GLY A 72 -9.93 46.91 -6.59
C GLY A 72 -11.09 46.06 -6.07
N ILE A 73 -12.34 46.40 -6.43
CA ILE A 73 -13.52 45.61 -6.06
C ILE A 73 -13.46 44.21 -6.70
N LEU A 74 -13.18 44.12 -8.00
CA LEU A 74 -13.12 42.84 -8.72
C LEU A 74 -12.01 41.93 -8.16
N LEU A 75 -10.81 42.49 -7.90
CA LEU A 75 -9.71 41.75 -7.27
C LEU A 75 -10.03 41.38 -5.82
N GLY A 76 -10.75 42.23 -5.09
CA GLY A 76 -11.22 41.93 -3.74
C GLY A 76 -12.15 40.73 -3.73
N ILE A 77 -13.15 40.69 -4.62
CA ILE A 77 -14.04 39.53 -4.79
C ILE A 77 -13.24 38.28 -5.17
N ALA A 78 -12.30 38.40 -6.12
CA ALA A 78 -11.43 37.29 -6.50
C ALA A 78 -10.57 36.77 -5.34
N SER A 79 -10.08 37.66 -4.46
CA SER A 79 -9.29 37.27 -3.29
C SER A 79 -10.09 36.42 -2.29
N LEU A 80 -11.39 36.71 -2.11
CA LEU A 80 -12.26 35.98 -1.19
C LEU A 80 -12.44 34.51 -1.59
N VAL A 81 -12.37 34.22 -2.90
CA VAL A 81 -12.38 32.84 -3.43
C VAL A 81 -11.24 32.01 -2.85
N PHE A 82 -10.10 32.63 -2.53
CA PHE A 82 -8.93 31.97 -1.98
C PHE A 82 -8.82 32.07 -0.46
N VAL A 83 -9.14 33.24 0.12
CA VAL A 83 -9.04 33.48 1.57
C VAL A 83 -10.05 32.63 2.35
N ILE A 84 -11.33 32.61 1.96
CA ILE A 84 -12.38 31.95 2.75
C ILE A 84 -12.14 30.43 2.84
N PRO A 85 -11.91 29.70 1.73
CA PRO A 85 -11.60 28.27 1.81
C PRO A 85 -10.20 28.01 2.38
N GLY A 86 -9.26 28.94 2.17
CA GLY A 86 -7.91 28.90 2.73
C GLY A 86 -7.92 28.90 4.26
N MET A 87 -8.65 29.81 4.90
CA MET A 87 -8.77 29.88 6.37
C MET A 87 -9.39 28.62 6.98
N ILE A 88 -10.27 27.94 6.25
CA ILE A 88 -10.91 26.69 6.68
C ILE A 88 -9.94 25.50 6.56
N SER A 89 -9.01 25.53 5.60
CA SER A 89 -8.11 24.42 5.27
C SER A 89 -6.71 24.53 5.86
N GLN A 90 -6.23 25.75 6.12
CA GLN A 90 -4.92 26.09 6.67
C GLN A 90 -5.10 27.26 7.65
N PRO A 91 -5.42 27.01 8.94
CA PRO A 91 -5.40 28.08 9.93
C PRO A 91 -3.97 28.60 10.09
N LEU A 92 -3.82 29.93 10.20
CA LEU A 92 -2.57 30.71 10.34
C LEU A 92 -1.61 30.27 11.48
N ILE A 93 -1.96 29.26 12.25
CA ILE A 93 -1.25 28.83 13.46
C ILE A 93 -1.11 27.33 13.37
N ALA A 94 0.13 26.90 13.61
CA ALA A 94 0.64 25.53 13.77
C ALA A 94 -0.41 24.41 13.77
N PRO A 95 -0.11 23.28 13.08
CA PRO A 95 -1.08 22.26 12.72
C PRO A 95 -1.88 21.85 13.95
N ILE A 96 -3.20 22.03 13.85
CA ILE A 96 -4.13 21.47 14.81
C ILE A 96 -3.89 19.96 14.75
N GLN A 97 -3.46 19.36 15.86
CA GLN A 97 -3.47 17.90 16.01
C GLN A 97 -4.85 17.42 15.52
N ASN A 98 -4.86 16.58 14.48
CA ASN A 98 -6.05 16.05 13.78
C ASN A 98 -6.63 16.89 12.62
N LEU A 99 -5.97 17.95 12.13
CA LEU A 99 -6.35 18.53 10.84
C LEU A 99 -5.90 17.56 9.74
N GLY A 100 -6.82 16.75 9.23
CA GLY A 100 -6.53 15.79 8.17
C GLY A 100 -5.86 16.47 6.97
N PHE A 101 -4.85 15.82 6.41
CA PHE A 101 -4.08 16.34 5.28
C PHE A 101 -5.00 16.59 4.05
N ARG A 102 -5.29 17.86 3.73
CA ARG A 102 -6.25 18.24 2.68
C ARG A 102 -5.55 18.55 1.36
N THR A 103 -5.77 17.69 0.37
CA THR A 103 -5.16 17.76 -0.97
C THR A 103 -6.18 17.97 -2.11
N LYS A 104 -7.44 18.21 -1.74
CA LYS A 104 -8.58 18.42 -2.66
C LYS A 104 -9.02 19.90 -2.68
N GLY A 105 -9.81 20.28 -3.69
CA GLY A 105 -10.29 21.65 -3.84
C GLY A 105 -9.17 22.58 -4.31
N LEU A 106 -9.05 23.80 -3.77
CA LEU A 106 -7.97 24.73 -4.15
C LEU A 106 -6.56 24.16 -3.90
N ASN A 107 -6.42 23.31 -2.87
CA ASN A 107 -5.17 22.62 -2.55
C ASN A 107 -4.74 21.63 -3.64
N SER A 108 -5.56 21.32 -4.64
CA SER A 108 -5.11 20.51 -5.79
C SER A 108 -4.29 21.29 -6.82
N ILE A 109 -4.35 22.64 -6.78
CA ILE A 109 -3.77 23.53 -7.78
C ILE A 109 -2.66 24.40 -7.17
N VAL A 110 -2.86 24.83 -5.93
CA VAL A 110 -1.92 25.70 -5.19
C VAL A 110 -1.75 25.18 -3.77
N ARG A 111 -0.51 25.10 -3.28
CA ARG A 111 -0.26 24.52 -1.95
C ARG A 111 -0.76 25.40 -0.81
N HIS A 112 -0.75 26.71 -1.03
CA HIS A 112 -1.00 27.74 -0.02
C HIS A 112 -2.02 28.78 -0.53
N PRO A 113 -3.30 28.40 -0.78
CA PRO A 113 -4.30 29.29 -1.36
C PRO A 113 -4.60 30.51 -0.47
N PHE A 114 -4.56 30.35 0.85
CA PHE A 114 -4.79 31.45 1.78
C PHE A 114 -3.85 32.63 1.51
N TYR A 115 -2.54 32.36 1.37
CA TYR A 115 -1.53 33.38 1.15
C TYR A 115 -1.65 34.05 -0.22
N LEU A 116 -2.08 33.31 -1.25
CA LEU A 116 -2.44 33.90 -2.55
C LEU A 116 -3.59 34.90 -2.40
N GLY A 117 -4.64 34.50 -1.68
CA GLY A 117 -5.77 35.36 -1.35
C GLY A 117 -5.34 36.63 -0.62
N GLU A 118 -4.47 36.51 0.37
CA GLU A 118 -3.93 37.65 1.14
C GLU A 118 -3.16 38.66 0.29
N ILE A 119 -2.39 38.18 -0.69
CA ILE A 119 -1.67 39.04 -1.63
C ILE A 119 -2.65 39.76 -2.55
N LEU A 120 -3.60 39.02 -3.13
CA LEU A 120 -4.64 39.61 -4.00
C LEU A 120 -5.48 40.64 -3.24
N PHE A 121 -5.81 40.35 -1.98
CA PHE A 121 -6.54 41.26 -1.11
C PHE A 121 -5.74 42.54 -0.80
N SER A 122 -4.43 42.41 -0.60
CA SER A 122 -3.53 43.56 -0.39
C SER A 122 -3.49 44.48 -1.62
N VAL A 123 -3.38 43.90 -2.82
CA VAL A 123 -3.44 44.65 -4.09
C VAL A 123 -4.81 45.30 -4.26
N ALA A 124 -5.89 44.55 -4.00
CA ALA A 124 -7.26 45.03 -4.12
C ALA A 124 -7.52 46.28 -3.27
N LEU A 125 -7.14 46.24 -1.99
CA LEU A 125 -7.29 47.38 -1.08
C LEU A 125 -6.41 48.56 -1.50
N ALA A 126 -5.17 48.30 -1.91
CA ALA A 126 -4.27 49.35 -2.37
C ALA A 126 -4.79 50.05 -3.63
N LEU A 127 -5.39 49.32 -4.58
CA LEU A 127 -6.04 49.90 -5.76
C LEU A 127 -7.32 50.66 -5.39
N TYR A 128 -8.18 50.07 -4.56
CA TYR A 128 -9.45 50.68 -4.16
C TYR A 128 -9.25 52.03 -3.46
N PHE A 129 -8.29 52.09 -2.53
CA PHE A 129 -7.90 53.33 -1.84
C PHE A 129 -6.81 54.12 -2.57
N ARG A 130 -6.38 53.68 -3.77
CA ARG A 130 -5.38 54.35 -4.62
C ARG A 130 -4.04 54.59 -3.91
N SER A 131 -3.65 53.71 -2.99
CA SER A 131 -2.44 53.81 -2.17
C SER A 131 -1.19 53.38 -2.97
N ILE A 132 -0.31 54.34 -3.31
CA ILE A 132 0.94 54.04 -4.03
C ILE A 132 1.91 53.28 -3.11
N ILE A 133 2.00 53.68 -1.84
CA ILE A 133 2.89 53.01 -0.88
C ILE A 133 2.41 51.59 -0.59
N GLY A 134 1.09 51.36 -0.49
CA GLY A 134 0.54 50.02 -0.32
C GLY A 134 0.84 49.08 -1.50
N LEU A 135 0.74 49.60 -2.73
CA LEU A 135 1.18 48.85 -3.92
C LEU A 135 2.68 48.56 -3.88
N ALA A 136 3.51 49.54 -3.52
CA ALA A 136 4.96 49.39 -3.43
C ALA A 136 5.40 48.38 -2.35
N PHE A 137 4.67 48.25 -1.24
CA PHE A 137 4.94 47.27 -0.19
C PHE A 137 4.42 45.86 -0.51
N THR A 138 3.56 45.70 -1.52
CA THR A 138 3.01 44.37 -1.86
C THR A 138 4.10 43.34 -2.24
N PRO A 139 5.10 43.66 -3.08
CA PRO A 139 6.23 42.75 -3.31
C PRO A 139 7.04 42.42 -2.05
N ILE A 140 7.14 43.35 -1.11
CA ILE A 140 7.83 43.12 0.17
C ILE A 140 7.06 42.10 1.00
N TRP A 141 5.73 42.26 1.09
CA TRP A 141 4.85 41.28 1.75
C TRP A 141 4.90 39.92 1.09
N TRP A 142 4.94 39.88 -0.24
CA TRP A 142 5.11 38.64 -0.99
C TRP A 142 6.38 37.89 -0.55
N VAL A 143 7.53 38.57 -0.57
CA VAL A 143 8.81 37.96 -0.17
C VAL A 143 8.76 37.45 1.27
N ALA A 144 8.18 38.25 2.17
CA ALA A 144 8.09 37.88 3.57
C ALA A 144 7.14 36.69 3.82
N LEU A 145 6.02 36.60 3.09
CA LEU A 145 5.12 35.44 3.10
C LEU A 145 5.78 34.19 2.51
N GLN A 146 6.61 34.32 1.47
CA GLN A 146 7.37 33.18 0.93
C GLN A 146 8.31 32.58 1.97
N LEU A 147 8.99 33.41 2.77
CA LEU A 147 9.83 32.92 3.87
C LEU A 147 9.01 32.19 4.94
N HIS A 148 7.83 32.70 5.27
CA HIS A 148 6.91 32.04 6.20
C HIS A 148 6.46 30.67 5.67
N ILE A 149 6.09 30.60 4.39
CA ILE A 149 5.68 29.36 3.73
C ILE A 149 6.81 28.33 3.74
N ILE A 150 8.06 28.70 3.45
CA ILE A 150 9.18 27.75 3.50
C ILE A 150 9.27 27.07 4.86
N LEU A 151 9.14 27.83 5.95
CA LEU A 151 9.18 27.31 7.32
C LEU A 151 7.96 26.44 7.64
N GLU A 152 6.79 26.79 7.11
CA GLU A 152 5.57 25.97 7.20
C GLU A 152 5.74 24.64 6.44
N GLU A 153 6.20 24.68 5.19
CA GLU A 153 6.47 23.50 4.35
C GLU A 153 7.51 22.58 5.02
N GLU A 154 8.58 23.12 5.60
CA GLU A 154 9.55 22.32 6.38
C GLU A 154 8.92 21.65 7.60
N GLY A 155 7.96 22.31 8.26
CA GLY A 155 7.18 21.74 9.34
C GLY A 155 6.30 20.59 8.86
N LEU A 156 5.62 20.78 7.72
CA LEU A 156 4.77 19.76 7.09
C LEU A 156 5.60 18.56 6.57
N GLU A 157 6.79 18.80 6.02
CA GLU A 157 7.73 17.73 5.62
C GLU A 157 8.16 16.88 6.83
N LYS A 158 8.41 17.51 7.99
CA LYS A 158 8.74 16.79 9.23
C LYS A 158 7.56 16.00 9.80
N GLU A 159 6.34 16.53 9.67
CA GLU A 159 5.13 15.91 10.24
C GLU A 159 4.56 14.80 9.36
N PHE A 160 4.44 15.04 8.05
CA PHE A 160 3.77 14.15 7.11
C PHE A 160 4.75 13.35 6.24
N GLY A 161 6.04 13.70 6.24
CA GLY A 161 7.09 12.94 5.58
C GLY A 161 6.83 12.75 4.08
N PRO A 162 6.97 11.51 3.56
CA PRO A 162 6.82 11.21 2.14
C PRO A 162 5.45 11.61 1.54
N PHE A 163 4.36 11.62 2.32
CA PHE A 163 3.05 12.07 1.84
C PHE A 163 3.07 13.54 1.38
N TYR A 164 3.75 14.41 2.12
CA TYR A 164 3.86 15.82 1.74
C TYR A 164 4.85 16.03 0.59
N LEU A 165 5.91 15.23 0.52
CA LEU A 165 6.82 15.27 -0.63
C LEU A 165 6.11 14.84 -1.93
N GLU A 166 5.21 13.86 -1.88
CA GLU A 166 4.38 13.47 -3.02
C GLU A 166 3.43 14.61 -3.43
N TYR A 167 2.87 15.33 -2.46
CA TYR A 167 2.08 16.53 -2.70
C TYR A 167 2.86 17.61 -3.42
N LYS A 168 4.07 17.91 -2.93
CA LYS A 168 4.97 18.93 -3.50
C LYS A 168 5.34 18.62 -4.96
N LYS A 169 5.54 17.33 -5.27
CA LYS A 169 5.79 16.87 -6.65
C LYS A 169 4.59 17.10 -7.57
N ARG A 170 3.36 16.88 -7.09
CA ARG A 170 2.12 17.02 -7.88
C ARG A 170 1.65 18.48 -8.03
N VAL A 171 1.68 19.23 -6.93
CA VAL A 171 1.24 20.63 -6.82
C VAL A 171 2.46 21.52 -6.76
N ARG A 172 2.94 21.97 -7.93
CA ARG A 172 4.20 22.73 -8.07
C ARG A 172 4.10 24.15 -7.52
N GLY A 173 2.93 24.77 -7.66
CA GLY A 173 2.68 26.15 -7.25
C GLY A 173 2.54 26.28 -5.73
N SER A 174 3.48 26.98 -5.08
CA SER A 174 3.36 27.32 -3.65
C SER A 174 2.24 28.34 -3.44
N ILE A 175 2.40 29.56 -3.99
CA ILE A 175 1.43 30.65 -3.95
C ILE A 175 0.73 30.83 -5.30
N ILE A 176 1.47 30.78 -6.41
CA ILE A 176 0.88 30.98 -7.74
C ILE A 176 0.30 29.64 -8.20
N PRO A 177 -0.98 29.59 -8.61
CA PRO A 177 -1.58 28.36 -9.12
C PRO A 177 -0.86 27.96 -10.41
N LEU A 178 -0.25 26.78 -10.40
CA LEU A 178 0.33 26.17 -11.58
C LEU A 178 -0.51 24.95 -11.95
N PRO A 179 -0.79 24.71 -13.25
CA PRO A 179 -1.56 23.55 -13.64
C PRO A 179 -0.91 22.27 -13.09
N PRO A 180 -1.69 21.38 -12.45
CA PRO A 180 -1.12 20.18 -11.84
C PRO A 180 -0.62 19.22 -12.91
N ILE A 181 0.41 18.43 -12.58
CA ILE A 181 0.91 17.38 -13.48
C ILE A 181 -0.17 16.31 -13.74
N SER A 182 -1.09 16.12 -12.79
CA SER A 182 -2.24 15.23 -12.89
C SER A 182 -3.44 15.85 -12.20
N PHE A 183 -4.60 15.82 -12.86
CA PHE A 183 -5.87 16.29 -12.30
C PHE A 183 -6.36 15.44 -11.11
N ASN A 184 -5.85 14.22 -10.94
CA ASN A 184 -6.04 13.42 -9.73
C ASN A 184 -4.99 13.81 -8.68
N SER A 185 -5.28 14.89 -7.94
CA SER A 185 -4.44 15.39 -6.85
C SER A 185 -4.62 14.62 -5.53
N VAL A 186 -5.48 13.60 -5.51
CA VAL A 186 -5.75 12.82 -4.29
C VAL A 186 -4.48 12.04 -3.95
N ILE A 187 -3.85 12.43 -2.86
CA ILE A 187 -2.77 11.67 -2.27
C ILE A 187 -3.40 10.49 -1.55
N PRO A 188 -3.02 9.27 -1.90
CA PRO A 188 -3.60 8.11 -1.25
C PRO A 188 -3.27 8.16 0.24
N THR A 189 -4.24 7.78 1.07
CA THR A 189 -4.08 7.74 2.53
C THR A 189 -2.96 6.78 2.95
N TYR A 190 -2.64 5.82 2.09
CA TYR A 190 -1.64 4.79 2.31
C TYR A 190 -0.71 4.68 1.09
N PRO A 191 0.60 4.43 1.29
CA PRO A 191 1.57 4.41 0.19
C PRO A 191 1.58 3.12 -0.61
N PHE A 192 0.78 2.12 -0.23
CA PHE A 192 0.95 0.75 -0.71
C PHE A 192 0.79 0.63 -2.24
N LYS A 193 1.82 0.15 -2.91
CA LYS A 193 1.84 -0.21 -4.34
C LYS A 193 2.11 -1.69 -4.56
N ASN A 194 2.63 -2.40 -3.55
CA ASN A 194 2.96 -3.80 -3.66
C ASN A 194 2.25 -4.59 -2.53
N LEU A 195 1.61 -5.70 -2.87
CA LEU A 195 1.08 -6.64 -1.88
C LEU A 195 1.92 -7.92 -1.85
N VAL A 196 2.16 -8.45 -0.66
CA VAL A 196 2.88 -9.72 -0.47
C VAL A 196 2.03 -10.67 0.37
N PHE A 197 1.89 -11.92 -0.05
CA PHE A 197 1.11 -12.93 0.66
C PHE A 197 2.00 -14.11 1.06
N ARG A 198 2.05 -14.41 2.36
CA ARG A 198 2.72 -15.59 2.90
C ARG A 198 2.07 -16.89 2.40
N GLY A 199 2.83 -17.97 2.26
CA GLY A 199 2.26 -19.30 2.13
C GLY A 199 1.57 -19.77 3.41
N GLY A 200 0.73 -20.81 3.28
CA GLY A 200 -0.06 -21.33 4.39
C GLY A 200 -1.16 -22.33 4.04
N GLY A 201 -1.24 -22.81 2.80
CA GLY A 201 -2.30 -23.73 2.37
C GLY A 201 -3.70 -23.19 2.69
N MET A 202 -4.50 -23.97 3.42
CA MET A 202 -5.85 -23.58 3.83
C MET A 202 -5.91 -22.33 4.71
N LYS A 203 -4.81 -21.95 5.38
CA LYS A 203 -4.72 -20.69 6.14
C LYS A 203 -4.88 -19.45 5.24
N GLY A 204 -4.57 -19.58 3.95
CA GLY A 204 -4.66 -18.49 2.96
C GLY A 204 -6.09 -18.01 2.68
N THR A 205 -7.12 -18.74 3.12
CA THR A 205 -8.52 -18.30 2.98
C THR A 205 -8.80 -17.01 3.77
N ALA A 206 -8.02 -16.73 4.82
CA ALA A 206 -8.05 -15.48 5.57
C ALA A 206 -7.82 -14.25 4.67
N TYR A 207 -7.06 -14.40 3.59
CA TYR A 207 -6.82 -13.31 2.64
C TYR A 207 -8.11 -12.81 1.98
N THR A 208 -9.17 -13.61 1.93
CA THR A 208 -10.47 -13.19 1.41
C THR A 208 -11.01 -11.98 2.19
N GLY A 209 -11.01 -12.06 3.53
CA GLY A 209 -11.46 -10.95 4.37
C GLY A 209 -10.49 -9.78 4.36
N ALA A 210 -9.19 -10.03 4.18
CA ALA A 210 -8.20 -8.97 4.01
C ALA A 210 -8.43 -8.17 2.72
N LEU A 211 -8.64 -8.86 1.60
CA LEU A 211 -8.89 -8.25 0.29
C LEU A 211 -10.19 -7.44 0.27
N GLU A 212 -11.22 -7.88 0.96
CA GLU A 212 -12.46 -7.11 1.13
C GLU A 212 -12.20 -5.76 1.79
N VAL A 213 -11.43 -5.72 2.88
CA VAL A 213 -11.08 -4.45 3.54
C VAL A 213 -10.23 -3.57 2.64
N LEU A 214 -9.31 -4.15 1.86
CA LEU A 214 -8.53 -3.38 0.89
C LEU A 214 -9.44 -2.76 -0.18
N GLU A 215 -10.45 -3.47 -0.65
CA GLU A 215 -11.45 -2.93 -1.60
C GLU A 215 -12.31 -1.83 -0.97
N GLU A 216 -12.84 -2.05 0.24
CA GLU A 216 -13.61 -1.04 0.99
C GLU A 216 -12.83 0.28 1.16
N LYS A 217 -11.51 0.18 1.31
CA LYS A 217 -10.60 1.33 1.44
C LYS A 217 -10.10 1.88 0.10
N GLY A 218 -10.50 1.28 -1.02
CA GLY A 218 -10.08 1.67 -2.37
C GLY A 218 -8.59 1.42 -2.65
N LEU A 219 -7.95 0.50 -1.92
CA LEU A 219 -6.52 0.24 -2.01
C LEU A 219 -6.14 -0.69 -3.17
N LEU A 220 -7.02 -1.62 -3.57
CA LEU A 220 -6.71 -2.58 -4.64
C LEU A 220 -6.40 -1.90 -5.98
N GLY A 221 -7.07 -0.77 -6.27
CA GLY A 221 -6.88 0.00 -7.50
C GLY A 221 -5.50 0.66 -7.64
N GLN A 222 -4.81 0.96 -6.52
CA GLN A 222 -3.47 1.56 -6.57
C GLN A 222 -2.31 0.55 -6.57
N ILE A 223 -2.61 -0.73 -6.32
CA ILE A 223 -1.60 -1.81 -6.32
C ILE A 223 -1.11 -2.05 -7.74
N LYS A 224 0.21 -2.03 -7.89
CA LYS A 224 0.94 -2.29 -9.14
C LYS A 224 1.55 -3.67 -9.18
N ARG A 225 1.89 -4.25 -8.02
CA ARG A 225 2.63 -5.52 -7.93
C ARG A 225 2.08 -6.41 -6.85
N VAL A 226 2.15 -7.71 -7.09
CA VAL A 226 1.69 -8.73 -6.15
C VAL A 226 2.69 -9.87 -6.13
N ALA A 227 3.03 -10.37 -4.94
CA ALA A 227 3.92 -11.49 -4.77
C ALA A 227 3.35 -12.50 -3.77
N GLY A 228 3.70 -13.76 -3.94
CA GLY A 228 3.36 -14.76 -2.95
C GLY A 228 4.03 -16.10 -3.13
N SER A 229 3.89 -16.92 -2.10
CA SER A 229 4.38 -18.30 -2.03
C SER A 229 3.21 -19.23 -1.70
N SER A 230 3.11 -20.41 -2.31
CA SER A 230 2.04 -21.39 -2.05
C SER A 230 0.64 -20.78 -2.19
N ALA A 231 -0.24 -20.94 -1.20
CA ALA A 231 -1.54 -20.26 -1.13
C ALA A 231 -1.46 -18.74 -1.35
N GLY A 232 -0.37 -18.09 -0.92
CA GLY A 232 -0.13 -16.68 -1.22
C GLY A 232 0.14 -16.41 -2.70
N ALA A 233 0.80 -17.32 -3.42
CA ALA A 233 0.98 -17.21 -4.88
C ALA A 233 -0.34 -17.35 -5.63
N ILE A 234 -1.23 -18.24 -5.15
CA ILE A 234 -2.60 -18.38 -5.68
C ILE A 234 -3.34 -17.05 -5.52
N THR A 235 -3.37 -16.49 -4.31
CA THR A 235 -4.01 -15.19 -4.04
C THR A 235 -3.37 -14.07 -4.87
N ALA A 236 -2.05 -14.00 -4.95
CA ALA A 236 -1.34 -13.00 -5.76
C ALA A 236 -1.75 -13.09 -7.24
N THR A 237 -1.87 -14.31 -7.78
CA THR A 237 -2.31 -14.53 -9.16
C THR A 237 -3.73 -14.01 -9.37
N LEU A 238 -4.67 -14.33 -8.48
CA LEU A 238 -6.05 -13.85 -8.59
C LEU A 238 -6.15 -12.33 -8.50
N VAL A 239 -5.40 -11.70 -7.59
CA VAL A 239 -5.36 -10.24 -7.44
C VAL A 239 -4.68 -9.57 -8.63
N SER A 240 -3.78 -10.27 -9.33
CA SER A 240 -3.06 -9.70 -10.48
C SER A 240 -3.97 -9.35 -11.65
N PHE A 241 -5.08 -10.06 -11.83
CA PHE A 241 -6.05 -9.84 -12.91
C PHE A 241 -6.76 -8.48 -12.85
N ASN A 242 -6.58 -7.71 -11.76
CA ASN A 242 -7.15 -6.38 -11.60
C ASN A 242 -8.69 -6.36 -11.64
N LEU A 243 -9.30 -7.47 -11.21
CA LEU A 243 -10.75 -7.62 -11.04
C LEU A 243 -11.22 -6.91 -9.77
N CYS A 244 -12.51 -6.55 -9.72
CA CYS A 244 -13.09 -6.07 -8.46
C CYS A 244 -13.15 -7.21 -7.43
N PHE A 245 -13.32 -6.87 -6.15
CA PHE A 245 -13.34 -7.90 -5.10
C PHE A 245 -14.44 -8.95 -5.33
N SER A 246 -15.63 -8.55 -5.79
CA SER A 246 -16.74 -9.48 -6.00
C SER A 246 -16.45 -10.54 -7.07
N GLU A 247 -15.70 -10.19 -8.10
CA GLU A 247 -15.28 -11.13 -9.16
C GLU A 247 -14.12 -12.00 -8.68
N THR A 248 -13.16 -11.41 -7.97
CA THR A 248 -12.07 -12.16 -7.32
C THR A 248 -12.63 -13.19 -6.34
N LEU A 249 -13.65 -12.83 -5.56
CA LEU A 249 -14.33 -13.73 -4.63
C LEU A 249 -14.98 -14.90 -5.37
N LYS A 250 -15.66 -14.66 -6.52
CA LYS A 250 -16.22 -15.75 -7.33
C LYS A 250 -15.15 -16.72 -7.82
N LEU A 251 -13.95 -16.24 -8.18
CA LEU A 251 -12.83 -17.10 -8.56
C LEU A 251 -12.38 -17.96 -7.36
N ILE A 252 -12.20 -17.36 -6.18
CA ILE A 252 -11.86 -18.09 -4.95
C ILE A 252 -12.94 -19.13 -4.61
N GLU A 253 -14.22 -18.75 -4.75
CA GLU A 253 -15.37 -19.61 -4.47
C GLU A 253 -15.55 -20.73 -5.50
N SER A 254 -15.01 -20.59 -6.71
CA SER A 254 -15.04 -21.65 -7.72
C SER A 254 -14.12 -22.83 -7.40
N LEU A 255 -13.09 -22.62 -6.58
CA LEU A 255 -12.19 -23.68 -6.15
C LEU A 255 -12.84 -24.54 -5.06
N ASP A 256 -12.90 -25.84 -5.29
CA ASP A 256 -13.36 -26.83 -4.32
C ASP A 256 -12.15 -27.39 -3.56
N PHE A 257 -11.88 -26.85 -2.37
CA PHE A 257 -10.71 -27.21 -1.56
C PHE A 257 -10.64 -28.71 -1.24
N GLN A 258 -11.79 -29.38 -1.09
CA GLN A 258 -11.85 -30.80 -0.77
C GLN A 258 -11.36 -31.69 -1.94
N LYS A 259 -11.41 -31.16 -3.17
CA LYS A 259 -10.93 -31.85 -4.38
C LYS A 259 -9.46 -31.57 -4.70
N VAL A 260 -8.83 -30.62 -4.01
CA VAL A 260 -7.42 -30.28 -4.23
C VAL A 260 -6.51 -31.49 -3.94
N PRO A 261 -6.58 -32.15 -2.77
CA PRO A 261 -5.81 -33.37 -2.51
C PRO A 261 -6.48 -34.60 -3.19
N GLN A 262 -6.12 -34.89 -4.45
CA GLN A 262 -6.66 -36.05 -5.15
C GLN A 262 -5.81 -37.31 -4.94
N LEU A 263 -6.46 -38.39 -4.50
CA LEU A 263 -5.81 -39.71 -4.40
C LEU A 263 -5.68 -40.40 -5.76
N ARG A 264 -6.70 -40.27 -6.62
CA ARG A 264 -6.73 -40.82 -7.98
C ARG A 264 -6.45 -39.72 -9.01
N SER A 265 -5.52 -39.99 -9.94
CA SER A 265 -5.31 -39.16 -11.15
C SER A 265 -6.05 -39.78 -12.32
N ASP A 266 -6.52 -38.95 -13.24
CA ASP A 266 -7.24 -39.40 -14.44
C ASP A 266 -6.26 -40.05 -15.46
N ASN A 267 -4.97 -39.71 -15.41
CA ASN A 267 -3.93 -40.18 -16.35
C ASN A 267 -3.26 -41.50 -15.92
N ARG A 268 -4.05 -42.55 -15.66
CA ARG A 268 -3.53 -43.87 -15.27
C ARG A 268 -2.70 -44.58 -16.34
N GLU A 269 -2.92 -44.27 -17.62
CA GLU A 269 -2.41 -45.08 -18.74
C GLU A 269 -0.90 -44.92 -19.01
N ASN A 270 -0.26 -43.88 -18.46
CA ASN A 270 1.14 -43.55 -18.75
C ASN A 270 2.09 -43.67 -17.54
N GLU A 271 1.63 -44.16 -16.39
CA GLU A 271 2.49 -44.31 -15.21
C GLU A 271 3.09 -45.73 -15.12
N PRO A 272 4.42 -45.89 -15.13
CA PRO A 272 5.03 -47.20 -15.00
C PRO A 272 4.75 -47.78 -13.60
N GLU A 273 4.00 -48.89 -13.55
CA GLU A 273 3.77 -49.68 -12.33
C GLU A 273 5.10 -50.33 -11.89
N TRP A 274 5.83 -49.69 -10.97
CA TRP A 274 7.09 -50.22 -10.46
C TRP A 274 6.90 -51.24 -9.34
N ILE A 275 5.77 -51.18 -8.61
CA ILE A 275 5.46 -52.11 -7.53
C ILE A 275 4.71 -53.31 -8.13
N PRO A 276 5.25 -54.54 -8.05
CA PRO A 276 4.56 -55.72 -8.52
C PRO A 276 3.18 -55.88 -7.86
N LYS A 277 2.15 -56.23 -8.64
CA LYS A 277 0.76 -56.39 -8.17
C LYS A 277 0.60 -57.34 -6.98
N PHE A 278 1.53 -58.29 -6.79
CA PHE A 278 1.52 -59.20 -5.65
C PHE A 278 1.94 -58.52 -4.32
N ILE A 279 2.80 -57.50 -4.37
CA ILE A 279 3.18 -56.66 -3.21
C ILE A 279 2.08 -55.65 -2.91
N GLY A 280 1.38 -55.18 -3.97
CA GLY A 280 0.28 -54.22 -3.85
C GLY A 280 -0.82 -54.62 -2.87
N LYS A 281 -1.14 -55.92 -2.73
CA LYS A 281 -2.15 -56.39 -1.76
C LYS A 281 -1.73 -56.20 -0.29
N GLU A 282 -0.46 -56.39 0.04
CA GLU A 282 0.04 -56.19 1.41
C GLU A 282 0.26 -54.70 1.71
N ILE A 283 0.75 -53.93 0.73
CA ILE A 283 0.85 -52.46 0.85
C ILE A 283 -0.53 -51.81 1.00
N MET A 284 -1.53 -52.28 0.26
CA MET A 284 -2.92 -51.79 0.35
C MET A 284 -3.55 -52.08 1.73
N LYS A 285 -3.19 -53.19 2.39
CA LYS A 285 -3.60 -53.47 3.78
C LYS A 285 -2.97 -52.52 4.80
N ILE A 286 -1.75 -52.04 4.55
CA ILE A 286 -0.98 -51.20 5.48
C ILE A 286 -1.26 -49.71 5.28
N THR A 287 -1.39 -49.26 4.03
CA THR A 287 -1.40 -47.83 3.68
C THR A 287 -2.75 -47.34 3.15
N GLY A 288 -3.68 -48.25 2.84
CA GLY A 288 -5.03 -47.92 2.37
C GLY A 288 -5.13 -47.43 0.91
N ASP A 289 -4.02 -47.00 0.28
CA ASP A 289 -4.04 -46.47 -1.09
C ASP A 289 -2.72 -46.76 -1.84
N PHE A 290 -2.77 -47.72 -2.78
CA PHE A 290 -1.62 -48.13 -3.60
C PHE A 290 -1.16 -47.01 -4.56
N ASP A 291 -2.10 -46.26 -5.14
CA ASP A 291 -1.79 -45.19 -6.10
C ASP A 291 -1.00 -44.08 -5.39
N ALA A 292 -1.37 -43.77 -4.15
CA ALA A 292 -0.64 -42.79 -3.33
C ALA A 292 0.79 -43.23 -3.00
N VAL A 293 1.02 -44.51 -2.67
CA VAL A 293 2.37 -45.03 -2.39
C VAL A 293 3.23 -45.03 -3.65
N GLN A 294 2.67 -45.46 -4.79
CA GLN A 294 3.39 -45.42 -6.07
C GLN A 294 3.79 -43.98 -6.42
N ARG A 295 2.87 -43.03 -6.28
CA ARG A 295 3.12 -41.60 -6.53
C ARG A 295 4.16 -41.02 -5.57
N LEU A 296 4.11 -41.39 -4.29
CA LEU A 296 5.10 -40.96 -3.31
C LEU A 296 6.51 -41.43 -3.71
N MET A 297 6.64 -42.64 -4.24
CA MET A 297 7.94 -43.20 -4.61
C MET A 297 8.48 -42.69 -5.96
N THR A 298 7.59 -42.32 -6.88
CA THR A 298 7.97 -41.90 -8.25
C THR A 298 7.98 -40.37 -8.43
N LYS A 299 7.08 -39.66 -7.76
CA LYS A 299 6.85 -38.21 -7.86
C LYS A 299 6.99 -37.48 -6.53
N TYR A 300 7.42 -38.17 -5.46
CA TYR A 300 7.69 -37.59 -4.15
C TYR A 300 6.50 -36.85 -3.50
N GLY A 301 5.27 -37.27 -3.80
CA GLY A 301 4.06 -36.70 -3.23
C GLY A 301 2.92 -37.71 -3.10
N TRP A 302 2.13 -37.60 -2.03
CA TRP A 302 0.99 -38.47 -1.75
C TRP A 302 -0.23 -38.18 -2.63
N TYR A 303 -0.52 -36.89 -2.86
CA TYR A 303 -1.67 -36.41 -3.61
C TYR A 303 -1.29 -35.86 -4.99
N SER A 304 -2.19 -36.02 -5.96
CA SER A 304 -2.15 -35.32 -7.25
C SER A 304 -2.40 -33.83 -7.07
N SER A 305 -1.83 -33.02 -7.97
CA SER A 305 -2.17 -31.60 -8.12
C SER A 305 -2.97 -31.31 -9.40
N GLU A 306 -3.49 -32.35 -10.05
CA GLU A 306 -4.13 -32.27 -11.36
C GLU A 306 -5.44 -31.46 -11.38
N TYR A 307 -6.34 -31.69 -10.42
CA TYR A 307 -7.56 -30.87 -10.30
C TYR A 307 -7.23 -29.39 -10.13
N PHE A 308 -6.27 -29.08 -9.25
CA PHE A 308 -5.82 -27.71 -9.06
C PHE A 308 -5.25 -27.14 -10.36
N ASN A 309 -4.41 -27.90 -11.07
CA ASN A 309 -3.84 -27.50 -12.36
C ASN A 309 -4.94 -27.20 -13.40
N LYS A 310 -5.96 -28.05 -13.52
CA LYS A 310 -7.11 -27.83 -14.41
C LYS A 310 -7.86 -26.56 -14.03
N TRP A 311 -8.10 -26.36 -12.73
CA TRP A 311 -8.80 -25.17 -12.22
C TRP A 311 -8.02 -23.88 -12.50
N ILE A 312 -6.74 -23.78 -12.14
CA ILE A 312 -5.97 -22.55 -12.31
C ILE A 312 -5.80 -22.20 -13.80
N ARG A 313 -5.64 -23.21 -14.66
CA ARG A 313 -5.59 -23.05 -16.12
C ARG A 313 -6.91 -22.53 -16.68
N GLN A 314 -8.04 -23.02 -16.17
CA GLN A 314 -9.35 -22.51 -16.54
C GLN A 314 -9.55 -21.06 -16.10
N VAL A 315 -9.14 -20.71 -14.88
CA VAL A 315 -9.17 -19.32 -14.39
C VAL A 315 -8.32 -18.41 -15.26
N ILE A 316 -7.07 -18.80 -15.56
CA ILE A 316 -6.16 -18.03 -16.42
C ILE A 316 -6.73 -17.88 -17.83
N SER A 317 -7.23 -18.97 -18.42
CA SER A 317 -7.86 -18.97 -19.74
C SER A 317 -9.03 -17.97 -19.84
N GLN A 318 -9.86 -17.88 -18.80
CA GLN A 318 -10.97 -16.91 -18.74
C GLN A 318 -10.50 -15.45 -18.76
N GLN A 319 -9.30 -15.17 -18.22
CA GLN A 319 -8.75 -13.81 -18.17
C GLN A 319 -7.82 -13.50 -19.36
N CYS A 320 -7.29 -14.52 -20.03
CA CYS A 320 -6.26 -14.38 -21.05
C CYS A 320 -6.76 -14.78 -22.45
N GLU A 321 -7.96 -14.33 -22.82
CA GLU A 321 -8.51 -14.53 -24.18
C GLU A 321 -8.58 -16.01 -24.61
N GLY A 322 -8.81 -16.91 -23.65
CA GLY A 322 -8.85 -18.36 -23.88
C GLY A 322 -7.50 -19.08 -23.73
N ASN A 323 -6.39 -18.37 -23.55
CA ASN A 323 -5.07 -18.99 -23.38
C ASN A 323 -4.86 -19.56 -21.97
N SER A 324 -4.95 -20.88 -21.81
CA SER A 324 -4.66 -21.58 -20.54
C SER A 324 -3.19 -21.64 -20.17
N GLU A 325 -2.29 -21.39 -21.13
CA GLU A 325 -0.83 -21.40 -21.00
C GLU A 325 -0.26 -19.97 -20.93
N ALA A 326 -1.09 -18.98 -20.63
CA ALA A 326 -0.66 -17.59 -20.62
C ALA A 326 0.57 -17.38 -19.73
N THR A 327 1.56 -16.72 -20.32
CA THR A 327 2.87 -16.52 -19.72
C THR A 327 2.92 -15.24 -18.88
N PHE A 328 4.00 -15.03 -18.12
CA PHE A 328 4.18 -13.76 -17.42
C PHE A 328 4.26 -12.56 -18.39
N SER A 329 4.78 -12.76 -19.61
CA SER A 329 4.78 -11.74 -20.65
C SER A 329 3.37 -11.40 -21.13
N ASP A 330 2.48 -12.39 -21.24
CA ASP A 330 1.07 -12.19 -21.56
C ASP A 330 0.35 -11.38 -20.48
N PHE A 331 0.60 -11.70 -19.20
CA PHE A 331 0.03 -10.94 -18.08
C PHE A 331 0.40 -9.46 -18.17
N ARG A 332 1.68 -9.16 -18.46
CA ARG A 332 2.15 -7.79 -18.65
C ARG A 332 1.53 -7.13 -19.88
N ARG A 333 1.40 -7.86 -21.00
CA ARG A 333 0.76 -7.37 -22.24
C ARG A 333 -0.70 -7.01 -22.04
N LEU A 334 -1.43 -7.79 -21.23
CA LEU A 334 -2.83 -7.57 -20.89
C LEU A 334 -3.05 -6.48 -19.83
N GLY A 335 -1.97 -5.89 -19.29
CA GLY A 335 -2.05 -4.81 -18.31
C GLY A 335 -2.43 -5.29 -16.90
N PHE A 336 -2.23 -6.57 -16.59
CA PHE A 336 -2.36 -7.10 -15.23
C PHE A 336 -1.27 -6.55 -14.32
N LYS A 337 -1.49 -6.63 -13.01
CA LYS A 337 -0.48 -6.24 -12.01
C LYS A 337 0.74 -7.14 -12.16
N ASP A 338 1.95 -6.61 -11.95
CA ASP A 338 3.17 -7.42 -12.04
C ASP A 338 3.11 -8.54 -10.98
N LEU A 339 3.12 -9.79 -11.44
CA LEU A 339 3.02 -10.98 -10.61
C LEU A 339 4.40 -11.60 -10.35
N TYR A 340 4.64 -11.96 -9.09
CA TYR A 340 5.83 -12.66 -8.64
C TYR A 340 5.42 -13.93 -7.88
N VAL A 341 5.81 -15.10 -8.40
CA VAL A 341 5.49 -16.40 -7.82
C VAL A 341 6.75 -17.05 -7.27
N VAL A 342 6.73 -17.46 -6.01
CA VAL A 342 7.89 -18.03 -5.31
C VAL A 342 7.78 -19.56 -5.24
N SER A 343 8.84 -20.25 -5.65
CA SER A 343 9.01 -21.70 -5.48
C SER A 343 10.44 -21.99 -4.99
N ALA A 344 10.66 -23.18 -4.47
CA ALA A 344 11.99 -23.64 -4.08
C ALA A 344 12.51 -24.67 -5.09
N ASN A 345 13.71 -24.44 -5.62
CA ASN A 345 14.44 -25.43 -6.40
C ASN A 345 15.35 -26.20 -5.44
N ILE A 346 14.93 -27.42 -5.08
CA ILE A 346 15.65 -28.26 -4.12
C ILE A 346 16.83 -29.00 -4.75
N SER A 347 16.93 -29.06 -6.09
CA SER A 347 18.12 -29.58 -6.76
C SER A 347 19.32 -28.65 -6.60
N LYS A 348 19.06 -27.34 -6.57
CA LYS A 348 20.08 -26.30 -6.42
C LYS A 348 20.12 -25.65 -5.04
N LEU A 349 19.16 -25.98 -4.17
CA LEU A 349 18.96 -25.37 -2.85
C LEU A 349 18.78 -23.85 -2.94
N GLU A 350 18.02 -23.40 -3.93
CA GLU A 350 17.81 -21.98 -4.21
C GLU A 350 16.33 -21.62 -4.31
N ILE A 351 16.04 -20.33 -4.10
CA ILE A 351 14.72 -19.76 -4.31
C ILE A 351 14.57 -19.44 -5.80
N SER A 352 13.46 -19.87 -6.39
CA SER A 352 13.07 -19.51 -7.75
C SER A 352 11.90 -18.52 -7.71
N ILE A 353 12.14 -17.30 -8.21
CA ILE A 353 11.12 -16.28 -8.34
C ILE A 353 10.72 -16.18 -9.82
N PHE A 354 9.51 -16.60 -10.14
CA PHE A 354 8.95 -16.49 -11.48
C PHE A 354 8.22 -15.16 -11.62
N SER A 355 8.54 -14.41 -12.67
CA SER A 355 7.96 -13.11 -12.96
C SER A 355 8.16 -12.76 -14.44
N ALA A 356 7.55 -11.68 -14.90
CA ALA A 356 7.77 -11.19 -16.26
C ALA A 356 9.20 -10.66 -16.51
N GLU A 357 10.03 -10.53 -15.46
CA GLU A 357 11.43 -10.12 -15.59
C GLU A 357 12.39 -11.31 -15.62
N THR A 358 12.11 -12.33 -14.79
CA THR A 358 12.97 -13.49 -14.60
C THR A 358 12.58 -14.67 -15.47
N SER A 359 11.31 -14.77 -15.86
CA SER A 359 10.74 -15.90 -16.58
C SER A 359 9.57 -15.47 -17.49
N PRO A 360 9.78 -14.53 -18.43
CA PRO A 360 8.71 -13.91 -19.22
C PRO A 360 7.88 -14.93 -20.01
N ASP A 361 8.53 -15.95 -20.58
CA ASP A 361 7.90 -16.94 -21.45
C ASP A 361 7.37 -18.16 -20.69
N PHE A 362 7.45 -18.15 -19.35
CA PHE A 362 7.03 -19.27 -18.53
C PHE A 362 5.53 -19.21 -18.20
N PRO A 363 4.75 -20.30 -18.37
CA PRO A 363 3.32 -20.31 -18.05
C PRO A 363 3.07 -20.01 -16.56
N VAL A 364 2.18 -19.06 -16.29
CA VAL A 364 1.85 -18.67 -14.90
C VAL A 364 1.22 -19.83 -14.14
N ALA A 365 0.35 -20.60 -14.80
CA ALA A 365 -0.32 -21.76 -14.22
C ALA A 365 0.69 -22.76 -13.61
N ASP A 366 1.78 -23.03 -14.33
CA ASP A 366 2.78 -23.97 -13.88
C ASP A 366 3.67 -23.42 -12.78
N ALA A 367 4.03 -22.13 -12.82
CA ALA A 367 4.73 -21.47 -11.71
C ALA A 367 3.93 -21.57 -10.41
N VAL A 368 2.62 -21.32 -10.48
CA VAL A 368 1.72 -21.43 -9.32
C VAL A 368 1.61 -22.88 -8.85
N ARG A 369 1.53 -23.84 -9.77
CA ARG A 369 1.52 -25.27 -9.43
C ARG A 369 2.80 -25.69 -8.71
N MET A 370 3.98 -25.30 -9.23
CA MET A 370 5.26 -25.52 -8.55
C MET A 370 5.27 -24.90 -7.15
N SER A 371 4.77 -23.67 -7.03
CA SER A 371 4.71 -22.92 -5.77
C SER A 371 3.84 -23.57 -4.69
N MET A 372 2.86 -24.43 -5.06
CA MET A 372 1.99 -25.13 -4.11
C MET A 372 2.33 -26.62 -3.89
N SER A 373 3.39 -27.13 -4.53
CA SER A 373 3.80 -28.54 -4.44
C SER A 373 4.50 -28.85 -3.10
N ILE A 374 3.73 -28.90 -2.01
CA ILE A 374 4.24 -29.20 -0.65
C ILE A 374 4.94 -30.56 -0.69
N PRO A 375 6.25 -30.65 -0.34
CA PRO A 375 7.01 -31.90 -0.40
C PRO A 375 6.32 -33.04 0.35
N LEU A 376 6.34 -34.25 -0.21
CA LEU A 376 5.71 -35.46 0.32
C LEU A 376 4.17 -35.43 0.38
N TYR A 377 3.54 -34.25 0.33
CA TYR A 377 2.09 -34.09 0.33
C TYR A 377 1.52 -34.01 -1.09
N PHE A 378 2.03 -33.10 -1.92
CA PHE A 378 1.67 -32.99 -3.35
C PHE A 378 2.83 -33.46 -4.23
N GLU A 379 2.52 -33.94 -5.44
CA GLU A 379 3.54 -34.32 -6.41
C GLU A 379 4.52 -33.18 -6.72
N VAL A 380 5.81 -33.53 -6.76
CA VAL A 380 6.90 -32.59 -7.04
C VAL A 380 7.03 -32.39 -8.55
N MET A 381 7.27 -31.14 -8.95
CA MET A 381 7.39 -30.78 -10.36
C MET A 381 8.86 -30.84 -10.79
N ARG A 382 9.12 -31.43 -11.95
CA ARG A 382 10.46 -31.44 -12.58
C ARG A 382 10.48 -30.52 -13.78
N PHE A 383 11.47 -29.64 -13.85
CA PHE A 383 11.61 -28.72 -14.98
C PHE A 383 13.08 -28.42 -15.32
N ASN A 384 13.43 -28.51 -16.61
CA ASN A 384 14.80 -28.26 -17.11
C ASN A 384 14.98 -26.86 -17.72
N GLY A 385 13.98 -25.97 -17.61
CA GLY A 385 13.96 -24.67 -18.28
C GLY A 385 13.16 -24.64 -19.59
N LYS A 386 12.77 -25.81 -20.13
CA LYS A 386 12.00 -25.92 -21.37
C LYS A 386 10.87 -26.95 -21.31
N VAL A 387 11.12 -28.10 -20.67
CA VAL A 387 10.23 -29.26 -20.67
C VAL A 387 9.94 -29.71 -19.24
N PHE A 388 8.66 -30.02 -18.98
CA PHE A 388 8.21 -30.64 -17.74
C PHE A 388 8.52 -32.13 -17.70
N GLY A 389 8.89 -32.62 -16.52
CA GLY A 389 9.23 -34.04 -16.28
C GLY A 389 10.73 -34.33 -16.27
N GLU A 390 11.56 -33.36 -16.68
CA GLU A 390 13.02 -33.46 -16.71
C GLU A 390 13.69 -32.36 -15.90
N GLY A 391 14.97 -32.51 -15.58
CA GLY A 391 15.76 -31.47 -14.91
C GLY A 391 15.53 -31.37 -13.40
N ASP A 392 15.56 -30.14 -12.91
CA ASP A 392 15.57 -29.79 -11.49
C ASP A 392 14.22 -30.04 -10.83
N TYR A 393 14.23 -30.31 -9.53
CA TYR A 393 13.06 -30.52 -8.70
C TYR A 393 12.60 -29.21 -8.05
N TYR A 394 11.35 -28.84 -8.29
CA TYR A 394 10.69 -27.65 -7.78
C TYR A 394 9.55 -28.04 -6.83
N VAL A 395 9.53 -27.40 -5.67
CA VAL A 395 8.55 -27.63 -4.61
C VAL A 395 8.00 -26.30 -4.09
N ASP A 396 7.06 -26.41 -3.15
CA ASP A 396 6.44 -25.27 -2.48
C ASP A 396 7.48 -24.28 -1.96
N GLY A 397 7.31 -22.99 -2.30
CA GLY A 397 8.25 -21.93 -1.90
C GLY A 397 8.32 -21.73 -0.38
N GLY A 398 7.31 -22.22 0.34
CA GLY A 398 7.20 -22.19 1.80
C GLY A 398 8.39 -22.83 2.51
N ILE A 399 9.12 -23.75 1.88
CA ILE A 399 10.29 -24.42 2.47
C ILE A 399 11.61 -23.65 2.39
N LEU A 400 11.64 -22.48 1.73
CA LEU A 400 12.83 -21.62 1.68
C LEU A 400 12.48 -20.14 1.88
N MET A 401 11.38 -19.67 1.30
CA MET A 401 10.92 -18.29 1.42
C MET A 401 9.39 -18.27 1.46
N ASN A 402 8.86 -18.51 2.66
CA ASN A 402 7.42 -18.55 2.88
C ASN A 402 6.79 -17.16 2.88
N TYR A 403 7.54 -16.15 3.35
CA TYR A 403 7.09 -14.77 3.39
C TYR A 403 7.97 -13.84 2.53
N PRO A 404 7.64 -13.63 1.24
CA PRO A 404 8.52 -12.94 0.31
C PRO A 404 8.43 -11.40 0.38
N LEU A 405 8.45 -10.84 1.59
CA LEU A 405 8.25 -9.40 1.85
C LEU A 405 9.32 -8.53 1.17
N HIS A 406 10.56 -9.01 1.15
CA HIS A 406 11.72 -8.28 0.66
C HIS A 406 11.90 -8.31 -0.86
N ILE A 407 11.05 -8.99 -1.64
CA ILE A 407 11.16 -9.00 -3.11
C ILE A 407 11.15 -7.57 -3.68
N PHE A 408 10.42 -6.65 -3.03
CA PHE A 408 10.27 -5.27 -3.47
C PHE A 408 11.26 -4.28 -2.81
N ASP A 409 12.17 -4.78 -1.96
CA ASP A 409 13.26 -4.01 -1.33
C ASP A 409 14.51 -3.94 -2.22
N HIS A 410 14.40 -4.38 -3.47
CA HIS A 410 15.49 -4.33 -4.44
C HIS A 410 15.75 -2.89 -4.92
N PRO A 411 17.02 -2.45 -5.10
CA PRO A 411 17.39 -1.09 -5.55
C PRO A 411 16.71 -0.62 -6.84
N LYS A 412 16.28 -1.56 -7.70
CA LYS A 412 15.50 -1.24 -8.91
C LYS A 412 14.20 -0.50 -8.63
N PHE A 413 13.64 -0.62 -7.42
CA PHE A 413 12.43 0.06 -6.96
C PHE A 413 12.70 1.37 -6.21
N GLU A 414 13.97 1.77 -6.06
CA GLU A 414 14.37 3.01 -5.40
C GLU A 414 14.19 4.25 -6.29
N LYS A 415 14.42 4.09 -7.60
CA LYS A 415 14.39 5.20 -8.54
C LYS A 415 13.03 5.91 -8.52
N ASP A 416 13.06 7.21 -8.23
CA ASP A 416 11.89 8.09 -8.11
C ASP A 416 10.88 7.73 -7.00
N ASN A 417 11.22 6.79 -6.11
CA ASN A 417 10.37 6.30 -5.03
C ASN A 417 10.69 7.00 -3.70
N LEU A 418 9.80 7.91 -3.28
CA LEU A 418 9.93 8.63 -2.00
C LEU A 418 9.73 7.72 -0.76
N TRP A 419 9.15 6.54 -0.97
CA TRP A 419 8.85 5.56 0.05
C TRP A 419 9.89 4.44 0.10
N PHE A 420 10.99 4.57 -0.66
CA PHE A 420 12.15 3.70 -0.55
C PHE A 420 13.21 4.38 0.33
N GLU A 421 13.56 3.78 1.45
CA GLU A 421 14.48 4.37 2.43
C GLU A 421 15.27 3.28 3.15
N ASN A 422 16.59 3.46 3.28
CA ASN A 422 17.49 2.52 3.96
C ASN A 422 17.38 1.08 3.44
N GLY A 423 17.19 0.91 2.12
CA GLY A 423 17.01 -0.39 1.50
C GLY A 423 15.63 -1.02 1.73
N ILE A 424 14.66 -0.28 2.27
CA ILE A 424 13.29 -0.77 2.55
C ILE A 424 12.28 -0.02 1.70
N ASN A 425 11.42 -0.77 1.02
CA ASN A 425 10.30 -0.23 0.27
C ASN A 425 9.03 -0.20 1.14
N TRP A 426 8.66 0.98 1.61
CA TRP A 426 7.47 1.22 2.43
C TRP A 426 6.16 1.24 1.63
N GLU A 427 6.22 1.14 0.30
CA GLU A 427 5.05 0.88 -0.55
C GLU A 427 4.63 -0.60 -0.51
N THR A 428 5.35 -1.46 0.21
CA THR A 428 5.03 -2.88 0.31
C THR A 428 4.23 -3.17 1.57
N LEU A 429 3.03 -3.73 1.40
CA LEU A 429 2.20 -4.27 2.47
C LEU A 429 2.19 -5.80 2.38
N GLY A 430 2.65 -6.46 3.42
CA GLY A 430 2.58 -7.92 3.49
C GLY A 430 1.44 -8.43 4.35
N PHE A 431 0.96 -9.63 4.05
CA PHE A 431 -0.02 -10.37 4.83
C PHE A 431 0.65 -11.60 5.41
N TYR A 432 0.80 -11.60 6.72
CA TYR A 432 1.55 -12.59 7.47
C TYR A 432 0.61 -13.47 8.28
N LEU A 433 0.40 -14.70 7.82
CA LEU A 433 -0.32 -15.72 8.54
C LEU A 433 0.57 -16.25 9.66
N TYR A 434 0.12 -16.22 10.91
CA TYR A 434 0.86 -16.79 12.03
C TYR A 434 -0.01 -17.72 12.85
N THR A 435 0.61 -18.78 13.36
CA THR A 435 -0.07 -19.75 14.21
C THR A 435 0.29 -19.46 15.66
N ASN A 436 -0.72 -19.21 16.50
CA ASN A 436 -0.50 -19.07 17.93
C ASN A 436 -0.16 -20.45 18.52
N THR A 437 1.09 -20.62 18.96
CA THR A 437 1.63 -21.89 19.47
C THR A 437 0.91 -22.38 20.72
N GLU A 438 0.30 -21.50 21.51
CA GLU A 438 -0.51 -21.89 22.68
C GLU A 438 -1.74 -22.71 22.27
N LEU A 439 -2.34 -22.39 21.12
CA LEU A 439 -3.52 -23.08 20.57
C LEU A 439 -3.18 -24.40 19.86
N VAL A 440 -1.90 -24.67 19.59
CA VAL A 440 -1.45 -25.91 18.92
C VAL A 440 -1.19 -27.03 19.93
N SER A 441 -1.15 -26.74 21.24
CA SER A 441 -0.72 -27.67 22.29
C SER A 441 -1.71 -28.79 22.66
N GLU A 442 -2.83 -28.95 21.94
CA GLU A 442 -3.68 -30.14 22.08
C GLU A 442 -3.06 -31.29 21.28
N THR A 443 -2.47 -32.24 22.01
CA THR A 443 -1.77 -33.43 21.54
C THR A 443 -2.48 -34.14 20.37
N LYS A 444 -2.15 -33.77 19.12
CA LYS A 444 -2.56 -34.53 17.94
C LYS A 444 -1.76 -35.82 17.90
N LYS A 445 -2.43 -36.97 18.01
CA LYS A 445 -1.81 -38.28 17.79
C LYS A 445 -1.42 -38.40 16.32
N ILE A 446 -0.19 -38.80 16.06
CA ILE A 446 0.27 -39.14 14.70
C ILE A 446 -0.11 -40.60 14.46
N GLU A 447 -1.20 -40.82 13.72
CA GLU A 447 -1.75 -42.16 13.48
C GLU A 447 -1.46 -42.66 12.05
N SER A 448 -1.14 -41.74 11.14
CA SER A 448 -0.86 -42.06 9.73
C SER A 448 0.38 -41.34 9.19
N PHE A 449 0.89 -41.81 8.05
CA PHE A 449 1.94 -41.12 7.30
C PHE A 449 1.54 -39.70 6.88
N LYS A 450 0.26 -39.50 6.50
CA LYS A 450 -0.31 -38.17 6.18
C LYS A 450 -0.20 -37.23 7.38
N ASP A 451 -0.51 -37.73 8.57
CA ASP A 451 -0.41 -36.94 9.79
C ASP A 451 1.04 -36.57 10.06
N PHE A 452 1.97 -37.52 9.92
CA PHE A 452 3.39 -37.27 10.10
C PHE A 452 3.91 -36.15 9.17
N VAL A 453 3.62 -36.24 7.87
CA VAL A 453 4.02 -35.21 6.89
C VAL A 453 3.39 -33.85 7.21
N SER A 454 2.11 -33.83 7.58
CA SER A 454 1.43 -32.58 7.94
C SER A 454 2.05 -31.94 9.19
N HIS A 455 2.39 -32.72 10.22
CA HIS A 455 3.02 -32.22 11.43
C HIS A 455 4.47 -31.76 11.20
N LEU A 456 5.21 -32.43 10.32
CA LEU A 456 6.56 -32.02 9.91
C LEU A 456 6.52 -30.66 9.21
N TYR A 457 5.60 -30.50 8.25
CA TYR A 457 5.41 -29.24 7.54
C TYR A 457 4.98 -28.11 8.49
N GLU A 458 4.07 -28.39 9.42
CA GLU A 458 3.62 -27.39 10.40
C GLU A 458 4.74 -26.99 11.37
N SER A 459 5.54 -27.96 11.84
CA SER A 459 6.71 -27.69 12.69
C SER A 459 7.75 -26.82 11.97
N TYR A 460 7.98 -27.09 10.69
CA TYR A 460 8.83 -26.26 9.85
C TYR A 460 8.29 -24.83 9.71
N ASN A 461 6.98 -24.66 9.46
CA ASN A 461 6.34 -23.34 9.39
C ASN A 461 6.46 -22.54 10.70
N ILE A 462 6.28 -23.19 11.86
CA ILE A 462 6.47 -22.57 13.17
C ILE A 462 7.93 -22.13 13.35
N SER A 463 8.89 -22.96 12.95
CA SER A 463 10.31 -22.60 13.01
C SER A 463 10.63 -21.39 12.14
N LEU A 464 10.11 -21.32 10.91
CA LEU A 464 10.27 -20.14 10.06
C LEU A 464 9.58 -18.91 10.67
N GLN A 465 8.42 -19.08 11.30
CA GLN A 465 7.70 -17.96 11.89
C GLN A 465 8.53 -17.22 12.95
N ILE A 466 9.20 -17.98 13.83
CA ILE A 466 10.08 -17.45 14.88
C ILE A 466 11.28 -16.72 14.27
N ALA A 467 11.81 -17.25 13.16
CA ALA A 467 12.98 -16.69 12.48
C ALA A 467 12.65 -15.42 11.65
N GLU A 468 11.51 -15.39 10.95
CA GLU A 468 11.18 -14.35 9.96
C GLU A 468 10.73 -13.03 10.60
N ILE A 469 9.64 -13.03 11.38
CA ILE A 469 8.96 -11.76 11.72
C ILE A 469 9.06 -11.36 13.18
N GLU A 470 9.12 -12.32 14.12
CA GLU A 470 8.99 -12.03 15.55
C GLU A 470 10.15 -11.14 16.05
N ASN A 471 11.32 -11.27 15.42
CA ASN A 471 12.52 -10.52 15.75
C ASN A 471 12.81 -9.33 14.82
N ASN A 472 11.93 -9.01 13.85
CA ASN A 472 12.12 -7.88 12.94
C ASN A 472 11.03 -6.80 13.10
N PRO A 473 11.26 -5.74 13.90
CA PRO A 473 10.31 -4.65 14.10
C PRO A 473 9.94 -3.88 12.83
N ILE A 474 10.84 -3.83 11.83
CA ILE A 474 10.58 -3.12 10.57
C ILE A 474 9.55 -3.90 9.76
N ASP A 475 9.74 -5.20 9.60
CA ASP A 475 8.81 -6.04 8.86
C ASP A 475 7.45 -6.08 9.55
N GLN A 476 7.41 -6.15 10.89
CA GLN A 476 6.15 -6.07 11.64
C GLN A 476 5.36 -4.78 11.35
N ARG A 477 6.02 -3.64 11.10
CA ARG A 477 5.34 -2.36 10.79
C ARG A 477 4.69 -2.34 9.41
N ARG A 478 5.12 -3.19 8.48
CA ARG A 478 4.58 -3.29 7.11
C ARG A 478 3.88 -4.62 6.84
N SER A 479 3.46 -5.30 7.92
CA SER A 479 2.82 -6.61 7.85
C SER A 479 1.49 -6.61 8.60
N VAL A 480 0.42 -6.99 7.92
CA VAL A 480 -0.84 -7.38 8.56
C VAL A 480 -0.66 -8.78 9.13
N LYS A 481 -0.57 -8.89 10.46
CA LYS A 481 -0.47 -10.17 11.16
C LYS A 481 -1.87 -10.76 11.36
N ILE A 482 -2.11 -11.93 10.78
CA ILE A 482 -3.40 -12.63 10.81
C ILE A 482 -3.24 -13.92 11.60
N ASN A 483 -3.99 -14.07 12.69
CA ASN A 483 -4.00 -15.30 13.48
C ASN A 483 -4.73 -16.41 12.71
N THR A 484 -4.12 -17.58 12.57
CA THR A 484 -4.72 -18.70 11.83
C THR A 484 -5.74 -19.49 12.63
N LEU A 485 -6.00 -19.13 13.89
CA LEU A 485 -7.01 -19.75 14.76
C LEU A 485 -6.89 -21.28 14.86
N GLY A 486 -5.66 -21.80 14.82
CA GLY A 486 -5.39 -23.24 14.85
C GLY A 486 -5.84 -24.01 13.59
N VAL A 487 -6.15 -23.33 12.48
CA VAL A 487 -6.31 -23.99 11.15
C VAL A 487 -4.94 -24.48 10.67
N SER A 488 -4.86 -25.77 10.31
CA SER A 488 -3.67 -26.35 9.69
C SER A 488 -3.58 -25.97 8.21
N SER A 489 -2.36 -25.94 7.68
CA SER A 489 -2.12 -25.70 6.26
C SER A 489 -2.76 -26.77 5.36
N THR A 490 -2.93 -27.99 5.88
CA THR A 490 -3.45 -29.17 5.17
C THR A 490 -4.90 -29.54 5.53
N ASP A 491 -5.65 -28.65 6.20
CA ASP A 491 -7.06 -28.86 6.58
C ASP A 491 -8.03 -28.74 5.38
N PHE A 492 -7.73 -29.40 4.26
CA PHE A 492 -8.51 -29.34 3.01
C PHE A 492 -9.95 -29.87 3.12
N HIS A 493 -10.28 -30.55 4.22
CA HIS A 493 -11.64 -31.01 4.50
C HIS A 493 -12.58 -29.86 4.92
N LEU A 494 -12.04 -28.70 5.31
CA LEU A 494 -12.84 -27.53 5.69
C LEU A 494 -13.72 -27.06 4.53
N SER A 495 -15.01 -26.99 4.79
CA SER A 495 -16.01 -26.41 3.89
C SER A 495 -16.14 -24.91 4.12
N LYS A 496 -16.57 -24.19 3.08
CA LYS A 496 -16.88 -22.75 3.15
C LYS A 496 -18.03 -22.43 4.13
N LYS A 497 -18.81 -23.44 4.51
CA LYS A 497 -19.90 -23.33 5.49
C LYS A 497 -19.45 -23.57 6.94
N ASP A 498 -18.24 -24.07 7.14
CA ASP A 498 -17.74 -24.39 8.48
C ASP A 498 -17.43 -23.11 9.25
N GLN A 499 -17.82 -23.07 10.53
CA GLN A 499 -17.58 -21.89 11.37
C GLN A 499 -16.09 -21.51 11.42
N LYS A 500 -15.20 -22.51 11.51
CA LYS A 500 -13.75 -22.30 11.52
C LYS A 500 -13.23 -21.62 10.24
N PHE A 501 -13.86 -21.91 9.09
CA PHE A 501 -13.54 -21.24 7.83
C PHE A 501 -13.99 -19.77 7.87
N LEU A 502 -15.23 -19.53 8.30
CA LEU A 502 -15.80 -18.18 8.40
C LEU A 502 -15.04 -17.30 9.41
N ASP A 503 -14.65 -17.87 10.55
CA ASP A 503 -13.86 -17.20 11.58
C ASP A 503 -12.48 -16.79 11.05
N LEU A 504 -11.84 -17.65 10.25
CA LEU A 504 -10.55 -17.36 9.64
C LEU A 504 -10.64 -16.21 8.61
N VAL A 505 -11.71 -16.18 7.81
CA VAL A 505 -12.00 -15.04 6.91
C VAL A 505 -12.22 -13.76 7.69
N ASP A 506 -13.01 -13.82 8.76
CA ASP A 506 -13.29 -12.66 9.61
C ASP A 506 -12.04 -12.15 10.35
N GLU A 507 -11.14 -13.04 10.77
CA GLU A 507 -9.87 -12.66 11.36
C GLU A 507 -8.98 -11.89 10.37
N GLY A 508 -8.95 -12.31 9.10
CA GLY A 508 -8.29 -11.54 8.03
C GLY A 508 -8.87 -10.13 7.86
N ARG A 509 -10.21 -10.00 7.97
CA ARG A 509 -10.91 -8.71 7.93
C ARG A 509 -10.54 -7.84 9.13
N LYS A 510 -10.63 -8.38 10.34
CA LYS A 510 -10.31 -7.71 11.61
C LYS A 510 -8.86 -7.23 11.65
N ALA A 511 -7.91 -8.11 11.35
CA ALA A 511 -6.49 -7.80 11.35
C ALA A 511 -6.15 -6.67 10.37
N THR A 512 -6.71 -6.73 9.15
CA THR A 512 -6.46 -5.70 8.13
C THR A 512 -7.06 -4.35 8.52
N ARG A 513 -8.30 -4.34 9.04
CA ARG A 513 -8.95 -3.11 9.52
C ARG A 513 -8.15 -2.47 10.66
N ASN A 514 -7.77 -3.27 11.65
CA ASN A 514 -6.97 -2.81 12.79
C ASN A 514 -5.61 -2.26 12.36
N TYR A 515 -4.93 -2.93 11.42
CA TYR A 515 -3.65 -2.45 10.89
C TYR A 515 -3.80 -1.09 10.20
N LEU A 516 -4.78 -0.94 9.30
CA LEU A 516 -4.99 0.28 8.53
C LEU A 516 -5.44 1.46 9.40
N GLU A 517 -6.25 1.22 10.43
CA GLU A 517 -6.67 2.25 11.40
C GLU A 517 -5.51 2.75 12.27
N ASN A 518 -4.56 1.88 12.58
CA ASN A 518 -3.39 2.22 13.39
C ASN A 518 -2.17 2.65 12.56
N TYR A 519 -2.26 2.66 11.22
CA TYR A 519 -1.12 2.88 10.33
C TYR A 519 -0.33 4.16 10.63
N HIS A 520 -1.02 5.29 10.88
CA HIS A 520 -0.38 6.57 11.18
C HIS A 520 0.49 6.52 12.45
N ARG A 521 0.18 5.66 13.43
CA ARG A 521 0.99 5.49 14.64
C ARG A 521 2.36 4.88 14.33
N PHE A 522 2.46 4.08 13.27
CA PHE A 522 3.71 3.47 12.83
C PHE A 522 4.62 4.44 12.07
N ILE A 523 4.05 5.45 11.40
CA ILE A 523 4.80 6.49 10.67
C ILE A 523 5.31 7.60 11.60
N ILE A 524 4.48 8.06 12.55
CA ILE A 524 4.80 9.24 13.39
C ILE A 524 5.90 8.94 14.42
N LYS A 525 6.13 7.66 14.77
CA LYS A 525 7.25 7.21 15.61
C LYS A 525 8.51 6.88 14.79
N LYS A 526 8.76 7.65 13.72
CA LYS A 526 10.05 7.67 13.03
C LYS A 526 11.10 8.31 13.92
#